data_AF-A0A5C8Z362-F1
#
_entry.id   AF-A0A5C8Z362-F1
#
_cell.length_a   1.000
_cell.length_b   1.000
_cell.length_c   1.000
_cell.angle_alpha   90.00
_cell.angle_beta   90.00
_cell.angle_gamma   90.00
#
_symmetry.space_group_name_H-M   'P 1'
#
loop_
_entity.id
_entity.type
_entity.pdbx_description
1 polymer ?
#
loop_
_entity_poly.entity_id
_entity_poly.type
_entity_poly.pdbx_seq_one_letter_code
_entity_poly.pdbx_strand_id
1 'polypeptide(L)'
;MTTMKQKLAAGGLAIILATSAVSSFAKEGDKGPRRDNVNLDYIFTELALTEEQQADVNAVLQAFRDQADEQRKAAREERRDAEDRPSREEMAEIRQAHREAMIEGLTDELNKVLSADQTEDFVTYFEAHSQKGPRNKEGGNRS
;
A
#
# COMPACT_ATOMS: atom_id res chain seq x y z
N MET A 1 -29.99 -27.12 37.51
CA MET A 1 -29.51 -27.16 36.11
C MET A 1 -29.41 -25.73 35.62
N THR A 2 -28.20 -25.16 35.66
CA THR A 2 -27.92 -23.76 35.32
C THR A 2 -27.23 -23.76 33.96
N THR A 3 -27.89 -23.24 32.94
CA THR A 3 -27.39 -23.16 31.57
C THR A 3 -26.29 -22.09 31.49
N MET A 4 -25.07 -22.51 31.16
CA MET A 4 -23.92 -21.64 30.97
C MET A 4 -23.95 -20.97 29.58
N LYS A 5 -23.57 -19.69 29.60
CA LYS A 5 -23.36 -18.78 28.48
C LYS A 5 -22.16 -19.24 27.65
N GLN A 6 -22.33 -19.45 26.34
CA GLN A 6 -21.20 -19.50 25.40
C GLN A 6 -20.92 -18.09 24.91
N LYS A 7 -19.93 -17.43 25.53
CA LYS A 7 -19.24 -16.29 24.95
C LYS A 7 -18.13 -16.86 24.07
N LEU A 8 -18.24 -16.68 22.75
CA LEU A 8 -17.20 -17.04 21.81
C LEU A 8 -15.93 -16.26 22.13
N ALA A 9 -14.83 -17.00 22.16
CA ALA A 9 -13.52 -16.60 22.61
C ALA A 9 -12.94 -15.51 21.71
N ALA A 10 -12.41 -14.46 22.35
CA ALA A 10 -11.46 -13.54 21.75
C ALA A 10 -10.20 -14.34 21.37
N GLY A 11 -10.03 -14.58 20.06
CA GLY A 11 -8.82 -15.13 19.50
C GLY A 11 -7.74 -14.06 19.47
N GLY A 12 -6.91 -14.03 20.52
CA GLY A 12 -5.72 -13.19 20.57
C GLY A 12 -4.70 -13.66 19.54
N LEU A 13 -4.43 -12.84 18.54
CA LEU A 13 -3.36 -13.03 17.58
C LEU A 13 -2.05 -12.61 18.25
N ALA A 14 -1.29 -13.58 18.73
CA ALA A 14 0.06 -13.36 19.23
C ALA A 14 1.01 -13.20 18.03
N ILE A 15 1.40 -11.96 17.71
CA ILE A 15 2.44 -11.67 16.74
C ILE A 15 3.79 -11.87 17.43
N ILE A 16 4.52 -12.90 17.01
CA ILE A 16 5.91 -13.13 17.43
C ILE A 16 6.78 -12.13 16.65
N LEU A 17 7.28 -11.10 17.33
CA LEU A 17 8.32 -10.20 16.82
C LEU A 17 9.65 -10.97 16.74
N ALA A 18 9.91 -11.58 15.58
CA ALA A 18 11.20 -12.19 15.28
C ALA A 18 12.26 -11.09 15.08
N THR A 19 13.29 -11.11 15.92
CA THR A 19 14.38 -10.13 15.97
C THR A 19 15.41 -10.41 14.87
N SER A 20 15.68 -9.36 14.08
CA SER A 20 16.89 -9.03 13.31
C SER A 20 17.74 -10.13 12.64
N ALA A 21 17.76 -10.08 11.30
CA ALA A 21 18.95 -10.41 10.53
C ALA A 21 19.39 -9.18 9.72
N VAL A 22 20.43 -8.50 10.22
CA VAL A 22 21.19 -7.51 9.44
C VAL A 22 21.91 -8.28 8.34
N SER A 23 21.53 -8.06 7.07
CA SER A 23 22.24 -8.59 5.90
C SER A 23 22.40 -7.50 4.85
N SER A 24 23.51 -6.77 4.99
CA SER A 24 24.40 -6.26 3.95
C SER A 24 23.83 -5.98 2.54
N PHE A 25 23.89 -4.70 2.18
CA PHE A 25 23.92 -4.13 0.83
C PHE A 25 24.62 -5.01 -0.22
N ALA A 26 23.92 -5.28 -1.33
CA ALA A 26 24.49 -5.50 -2.66
C ALA A 26 23.44 -5.07 -3.70
N LYS A 27 23.62 -3.91 -4.36
CA LYS A 27 24.37 -3.68 -5.61
C LYS A 27 23.45 -3.73 -6.84
N GLU A 28 23.13 -2.51 -7.30
CA GLU A 28 23.17 -2.12 -8.70
C GLU A 28 22.06 -2.62 -9.63
N GLY A 29 20.98 -1.84 -9.65
CA GLY A 29 20.17 -1.62 -10.83
C GLY A 29 19.85 -0.13 -10.89
N ASP A 30 20.64 0.63 -11.64
CA ASP A 30 20.37 2.03 -11.99
C ASP A 30 19.03 2.10 -12.72
N LYS A 31 17.96 2.29 -11.95
CA LYS A 31 16.67 2.79 -12.42
C LYS A 31 16.70 4.26 -12.03
N GLY A 32 17.04 5.13 -12.99
CA GLY A 32 16.98 6.58 -12.80
C GLY A 32 15.68 7.01 -12.09
N PRO A 33 15.70 8.14 -11.36
CA PRO A 33 14.69 8.46 -10.37
C PRO A 33 13.30 8.46 -11.02
N ARG A 34 12.49 7.45 -10.69
CA ARG A 34 11.08 7.40 -11.05
C ARG A 34 10.39 8.53 -10.31
N ARG A 35 10.27 9.69 -10.97
CA ARG A 35 9.69 10.94 -10.47
C ARG A 35 8.16 10.90 -10.38
N ASP A 36 7.60 9.82 -9.84
CA ASP A 36 6.19 9.70 -9.47
C ASP A 36 6.04 9.37 -7.97
N ASN A 37 7.05 9.72 -7.17
CA ASN A 37 7.00 9.51 -5.73
C ASN A 37 6.21 10.64 -5.06
N VAL A 38 5.22 10.25 -4.25
CA VAL A 38 4.62 11.10 -3.21
C VAL A 38 5.74 11.82 -2.47
N ASN A 39 5.63 13.13 -2.26
CA ASN A 39 6.65 13.91 -1.54
C ASN A 39 6.50 13.64 -0.04
N LEU A 40 7.11 12.56 0.42
CA LEU A 40 7.02 12.08 1.79
C LEU A 40 7.66 13.07 2.78
N ASP A 41 8.78 13.69 2.40
CA ASP A 41 9.48 14.67 3.25
C ASP A 41 8.58 15.85 3.62
N TYR A 42 7.76 16.31 2.67
CA TYR A 42 6.78 17.38 2.91
C TYR A 42 5.74 16.96 3.96
N ILE A 43 5.06 15.82 3.75
CA ILE A 43 4.00 15.39 4.66
C ILE A 43 4.55 14.97 6.03
N PHE A 44 5.77 14.42 6.10
CA PHE A 44 6.43 14.12 7.37
C PHE A 44 6.71 15.39 8.19
N THR A 45 7.11 16.46 7.51
CA THR A 45 7.33 17.77 8.15
C THR A 45 6.01 18.37 8.62
N GLU A 46 4.97 18.33 7.79
CA GLU A 46 3.65 18.86 8.13
C GLU A 46 3.03 18.16 9.34
N LEU A 47 3.17 16.83 9.42
CA LEU A 47 2.69 16.01 10.54
C LEU A 47 3.61 16.03 11.77
N ALA A 48 4.73 16.75 11.68
CA ALA A 48 5.77 16.83 12.71
C ALA A 48 6.25 15.44 13.17
N LEU A 49 6.45 14.51 12.23
CA LEU A 49 6.90 13.16 12.56
C LEU A 49 8.35 13.17 13.04
N THR A 50 8.62 12.42 14.10
CA THR A 50 9.98 12.15 14.56
C THR A 50 10.76 11.30 13.55
N GLU A 51 12.09 11.33 13.59
CA GLU A 51 12.93 10.50 12.69
C GLU A 51 12.62 9.00 12.81
N GLU A 52 12.29 8.53 14.01
CA GLU A 52 11.87 7.15 14.27
C GLU A 52 10.54 6.83 13.56
N GLN A 53 9.52 7.67 13.73
CA GLN A 53 8.24 7.50 13.04
C GLN A 53 8.38 7.58 11.52
N GLN A 54 9.25 8.45 11.01
CA GLN A 54 9.52 8.53 9.57
C GLN A 54 10.15 7.23 9.05
N ALA A 55 11.09 6.63 9.80
CA ALA A 55 11.68 5.35 9.44
C ALA A 55 10.62 4.23 9.42
N ASP A 56 9.75 4.20 10.42
CA ASP A 56 8.67 3.21 10.52
C ASP A 56 7.64 3.37 9.39
N VAL A 57 7.19 4.59 9.10
CA VAL A 57 6.28 4.87 7.99
C VAL A 57 6.92 4.46 6.66
N ASN A 58 8.22 4.74 6.46
CA ASN A 58 8.93 4.29 5.25
C ASN A 58 8.97 2.76 5.14
N ALA A 59 9.16 2.04 6.25
CA ALA A 59 9.12 0.59 6.27
C ALA A 59 7.73 0.04 5.91
N VAL A 60 6.67 0.64 6.46
CA VAL A 60 5.27 0.31 6.11
C VAL A 60 5.01 0.55 4.62
N LEU A 61 5.42 1.71 4.09
CA LEU A 61 5.24 2.04 2.67
C LEU A 61 6.04 1.11 1.74
N GLN A 62 7.21 0.65 2.17
CA GLN A 62 7.98 -0.31 1.41
C GLN A 62 7.25 -1.67 1.35
N ALA A 63 6.83 -2.20 2.50
CA ALA A 63 6.07 -3.44 2.55
C ALA A 63 4.77 -3.35 1.72
N PHE A 64 4.07 -2.22 1.80
CA PHE A 64 2.88 -1.94 1.01
C PHE A 64 3.15 -1.97 -0.51
N ARG A 65 4.27 -1.37 -0.96
CA ARG A 65 4.67 -1.39 -2.38
C ARG A 65 5.01 -2.80 -2.85
N ASP A 66 5.73 -3.56 -2.04
CA ASP A 66 6.09 -4.93 -2.38
C ASP A 66 4.84 -5.81 -2.52
N GLN A 67 3.90 -5.71 -1.57
CA GLN A 67 2.61 -6.39 -1.64
C GLN A 67 1.79 -5.94 -2.86
N ALA A 68 1.75 -4.64 -3.17
CA ALA A 68 1.04 -4.12 -4.34
C ALA A 68 1.61 -4.70 -5.64
N ASP A 69 2.93 -4.81 -5.74
CA ASP A 69 3.60 -5.35 -6.93
C ASP A 69 3.39 -6.86 -7.08
N GLU A 70 3.38 -7.63 -5.98
CA GLU A 70 3.02 -9.04 -5.98
C GLU A 70 1.57 -9.26 -6.45
N GLN A 71 0.62 -8.49 -5.91
CA GLN A 71 -0.79 -8.58 -6.31
C GLN A 71 -0.98 -8.18 -7.78
N ARG A 72 -0.28 -7.14 -8.25
CA ARG A 72 -0.29 -6.76 -9.68
C ARG A 72 0.26 -7.87 -10.56
N LYS A 73 1.31 -8.56 -10.12
CA LYS A 73 1.88 -9.69 -10.86
C LYS A 73 0.88 -10.85 -10.93
N ALA A 74 0.29 -11.23 -9.80
CA ALA A 74 -0.73 -12.27 -9.75
C ALA A 74 -1.94 -11.93 -10.65
N ALA A 75 -2.46 -10.71 -10.55
CA ALA A 75 -3.57 -10.25 -11.38
C ALA A 75 -3.22 -10.23 -12.89
N ARG A 76 -1.95 -9.96 -13.25
CA ARG A 76 -1.50 -10.04 -14.64
C ARG A 76 -1.43 -11.48 -15.15
N GLU A 77 -0.98 -12.41 -14.32
CA GLU A 77 -0.92 -13.84 -14.65
C GLU A 77 -2.33 -14.40 -14.81
N GLU A 78 -3.22 -14.16 -13.86
CA GLU A 78 -4.63 -14.55 -13.92
C GLU A 78 -5.32 -14.05 -15.19
N ARG A 79 -5.09 -12.79 -15.56
CA ARG A 79 -5.66 -12.19 -16.79
C ARG A 79 -5.03 -12.68 -18.09
N ARG A 80 -3.80 -13.19 -18.02
CA ARG A 80 -3.13 -13.77 -19.19
C ARG A 80 -3.75 -15.13 -19.52
N ASP A 81 -4.13 -15.88 -18.49
CA ASP A 81 -4.65 -17.23 -18.61
C ASP A 81 -6.20 -17.27 -18.70
N ALA A 82 -6.87 -16.14 -18.44
CA ALA A 82 -8.32 -16.00 -18.59
C ALA A 82 -8.76 -15.99 -20.07
N GLU A 83 -9.74 -16.84 -20.40
CA GLU A 83 -10.36 -16.89 -21.73
C GLU A 83 -11.21 -15.64 -22.02
N ASP A 84 -11.90 -15.11 -21.00
CA ASP A 84 -12.72 -13.90 -21.09
C ASP A 84 -12.06 -12.72 -20.39
N ARG A 85 -12.05 -11.58 -21.08
CA ARG A 85 -11.51 -10.32 -20.54
C ARG A 85 -12.65 -9.50 -19.94
N PRO A 86 -12.50 -8.96 -18.71
CA PRO A 86 -13.51 -8.10 -18.12
C PRO A 86 -13.77 -6.89 -19.00
N SER A 87 -15.03 -6.47 -19.04
CA SER A 87 -15.46 -5.22 -19.70
C SER A 87 -14.77 -4.00 -19.06
N ARG A 88 -14.85 -2.85 -19.72
CA ARG A 88 -14.25 -1.61 -19.19
C ARG A 88 -14.88 -1.17 -17.87
N GLU A 89 -16.17 -1.41 -17.70
CA GLU A 89 -16.93 -1.07 -16.48
C GLU A 89 -16.53 -1.99 -15.34
N GLU A 90 -16.54 -3.31 -15.56
CA GLU A 90 -16.05 -4.30 -14.58
C GLU A 90 -14.58 -4.03 -14.20
N MET A 91 -13.76 -3.61 -15.17
CA MET A 91 -12.39 -3.19 -14.90
C MET A 91 -12.27 -1.95 -14.04
N ALA A 92 -13.22 -1.02 -14.12
CA ALA A 92 -13.24 0.15 -13.26
C ALA A 92 -13.63 -0.25 -11.83
N GLU A 93 -14.65 -1.09 -11.68
CA GLU A 93 -15.12 -1.60 -10.38
C GLU A 93 -14.04 -2.42 -9.67
N ILE A 94 -13.39 -3.37 -10.38
CA ILE A 94 -12.30 -4.16 -9.82
C ILE A 94 -11.15 -3.26 -9.35
N ARG A 95 -10.80 -2.23 -10.13
CA ARG A 95 -9.73 -1.28 -9.75
C ARG A 95 -10.12 -0.43 -8.55
N GLN A 96 -11.38 -0.04 -8.44
CA GLN A 96 -11.87 0.73 -7.31
C GLN A 96 -11.89 -0.12 -6.04
N ALA A 97 -12.50 -1.30 -6.07
CA ALA A 97 -12.54 -2.20 -4.92
C ALA A 97 -11.13 -2.60 -4.44
N HIS A 98 -10.22 -2.86 -5.40
CA HIS A 98 -8.82 -3.15 -5.08
C HIS A 98 -8.12 -1.97 -4.40
N ARG A 99 -8.38 -0.74 -4.87
CA ARG A 99 -7.82 0.47 -4.26
C ARG A 99 -8.34 0.66 -2.84
N GLU A 100 -9.65 0.54 -2.62
CA GLU A 100 -10.27 0.72 -1.31
C GLU A 100 -9.68 -0.26 -0.29
N ALA A 101 -9.61 -1.55 -0.64
CA ALA A 101 -9.01 -2.58 0.23
C ALA A 101 -7.51 -2.32 0.53
N MET A 102 -6.77 -1.82 -0.46
CA MET A 102 -5.35 -1.47 -0.27
C MET A 102 -5.17 -0.27 0.67
N ILE A 103 -6.02 0.76 0.55
CA ILE A 103 -5.95 1.94 1.41
C ILE A 103 -6.37 1.60 2.85
N GLU A 104 -7.40 0.77 3.02
CA GLU A 104 -7.80 0.26 4.33
C GLU A 104 -6.64 -0.47 5.02
N GLY A 105 -6.01 -1.42 4.31
CA GLY A 105 -4.85 -2.13 4.85
C GLY A 105 -3.65 -1.22 5.16
N LEU A 106 -3.39 -0.21 4.32
CA LEU A 106 -2.33 0.78 4.59
C LEU A 106 -2.65 1.60 5.85
N THR A 107 -3.91 1.99 6.02
CA THR A 107 -4.39 2.78 7.17
C THR A 107 -4.19 1.98 8.47
N ASP A 108 -4.54 0.70 8.47
CA ASP A 108 -4.36 -0.18 9.63
C ASP A 108 -2.90 -0.35 10.05
N GLU A 109 -1.98 -0.47 9.09
CA GLU A 109 -0.54 -0.56 9.39
C GLU A 109 0.04 0.78 9.88
N LEU A 110 -0.39 1.90 9.31
CA LEU A 110 0.06 3.23 9.74
C LEU A 110 -0.43 3.59 11.14
N ASN A 111 -1.65 3.19 11.51
CA ASN A 111 -2.22 3.40 12.85
C ASN A 111 -1.40 2.71 13.97
N LYS A 112 -0.47 1.80 13.65
CA LYS A 112 0.42 1.17 14.63
C LYS A 112 1.61 2.06 15.00
N VAL A 113 1.96 3.03 14.16
CA VAL A 113 3.19 3.84 14.27
C VAL A 113 2.91 5.35 14.31
N LEU A 114 1.74 5.77 13.82
CA LEU A 114 1.22 7.14 13.87
C LEU A 114 -0.01 7.22 14.77
N SER A 115 -0.34 8.43 15.22
CA SER A 115 -1.67 8.67 15.81
C SER A 115 -2.77 8.54 14.75
N ALA A 116 -4.02 8.38 15.19
CA ALA A 116 -5.17 8.31 14.28
C ALA A 116 -5.27 9.56 13.38
N ASP A 117 -5.16 10.75 13.97
CA ASP A 117 -5.21 12.02 13.23
C ASP A 117 -4.06 12.14 12.21
N GLN A 118 -2.83 11.76 12.61
CA GLN A 118 -1.68 11.75 11.70
C GLN A 118 -1.84 10.74 10.56
N THR A 119 -2.45 9.59 10.84
CA THR A 119 -2.73 8.57 9.82
C THR A 119 -3.76 9.07 8.82
N GLU A 120 -4.86 9.67 9.28
CA GLU A 120 -5.91 10.21 8.43
C GLU A 120 -5.36 11.28 7.47
N ASP A 121 -4.58 12.23 8.00
CA ASP A 121 -3.95 13.27 7.20
C ASP A 121 -2.93 12.70 6.20
N PHE A 122 -2.12 11.73 6.64
CA PHE A 122 -1.16 11.05 5.78
C PHE A 122 -1.85 10.31 4.63
N VAL A 123 -2.87 9.49 4.93
CA VAL A 123 -3.61 8.70 3.94
C VAL A 123 -4.31 9.62 2.95
N THR A 124 -4.95 10.69 3.42
CA THR A 124 -5.57 11.72 2.56
C THR A 124 -4.56 12.33 1.59
N TYR A 125 -3.38 12.71 2.10
CA TYR A 125 -2.30 13.23 1.26
C TYR A 125 -1.82 12.19 0.26
N PHE A 126 -1.62 10.95 0.70
CA PHE A 126 -1.15 9.84 -0.11
C PHE A 126 -2.13 9.50 -1.24
N GLU A 127 -3.43 9.44 -0.96
CA GLU A 127 -4.47 9.22 -1.97
C GLU A 127 -4.50 10.33 -3.02
N ALA A 128 -4.44 11.59 -2.58
CA ALA A 128 -4.44 12.74 -3.49
C ALA A 128 -3.21 12.75 -4.43
N HIS A 129 -2.07 12.24 -3.97
CA HIS A 129 -0.80 12.31 -4.71
C HIS A 129 -0.43 11.02 -5.44
N SER A 130 -0.97 9.86 -5.03
CA SER A 130 -0.78 8.56 -5.69
C SER A 130 -1.58 8.41 -7.00
N GLN A 131 -2.54 9.30 -7.26
CA GLN A 131 -3.39 9.26 -8.46
C GLN A 131 -2.71 9.68 -9.77
N LYS A 132 -1.46 10.14 -9.76
CA LYS A 132 -0.72 10.46 -11.00
C LYS A 132 -0.24 9.18 -11.69
N GLY A 133 -1.17 8.47 -12.32
CA GLY A 133 -0.86 7.58 -13.44
C GLY A 133 -0.39 8.40 -14.66
N PRO A 134 0.31 7.79 -15.63
CA PRO A 134 0.98 8.49 -16.71
C PRO A 134 -0.03 9.39 -17.44
N ARG A 135 0.25 10.70 -17.47
CA ARG A 135 -0.34 11.61 -18.47
C ARG A 135 -0.17 10.92 -19.81
N ASN A 136 -1.29 10.57 -20.45
CA ASN A 136 -1.30 10.12 -21.84
C ASN A 136 -0.35 11.03 -22.62
N LYS A 137 0.77 10.48 -23.10
CA LYS A 137 1.49 11.09 -24.21
C LYS A 137 0.58 10.92 -25.41
N GLU A 138 -0.33 11.86 -25.55
CA GLU A 138 -0.87 12.30 -26.82
C GLU A 138 0.34 12.56 -27.74
N GLY A 139 0.57 11.64 -28.67
CA GLY A 139 1.85 11.58 -29.36
C GLY A 139 1.86 10.54 -30.46
N GLY A 140 1.25 10.85 -31.59
CA GLY A 140 1.66 10.26 -32.86
C GLY A 140 0.56 10.02 -33.87
N ASN A 141 -0.06 11.11 -34.34
CA ASN A 141 -0.45 11.17 -35.74
C ASN A 141 0.82 10.89 -36.58
N ARG A 142 0.93 9.70 -37.17
CA ARG A 142 1.88 9.40 -38.25
C ARG A 142 1.11 8.63 -39.32
N SER A 143 0.76 9.42 -40.34
CA SER A 143 0.62 9.13 -41.77
C SER A 143 0.30 7.72 -42.21
#